data_AF-A0A223HVF2-F1
#
_entry.id   AF-A0A223HVF2-F1
#
_cell.length_a   1.000
_cell.length_b   1.000
_cell.length_c   1.000
_cell.angle_alpha   90.00
_cell.angle_beta   90.00
_cell.angle_gamma   90.00
#
_symmetry.space_group_name_H-M   'P 1'
#
loop_
_entity.id
_entity.type
_entity.pdbx_description
1 polymer ?
#
loop_
_entity_poly.entity_id
_entity_poly.type
_entity_poly.pdbx_seq_one_letter_code
_entity_poly.pdbx_strand_id
1 'polypeptide(L)'
;MGFYKKLRKYANQGGVRLGGIICNLRKVDNEEELLKAFCKKLGTQLVYFVPRDNIVQRAEINKKTVIDYDPQAPQADAYRELARRIDENDMFVVPNPMPTDELEKLLIEYGLMD
;
A
#
# COMPACT_ATOMS: atom_id res chain seq x y z
N MET A 1 10.05 11.62 -3.19
CA MET A 1 9.42 12.96 -3.02
C MET A 1 8.53 13.42 -4.20
N GLY A 2 8.88 13.17 -5.47
CA GLY A 2 8.14 13.74 -6.62
C GLY A 2 6.69 13.26 -6.79
N PHE A 3 6.38 12.03 -6.37
CA PHE A 3 5.04 11.43 -6.54
C PHE A 3 3.94 12.15 -5.74
N TYR A 4 4.12 12.34 -4.44
CA TYR A 4 3.10 12.95 -3.57
C TYR A 4 2.88 14.44 -3.82
N LYS A 5 3.95 15.18 -4.19
CA LYS A 5 3.83 16.58 -4.63
C LYS A 5 3.02 16.69 -5.92
N LYS A 6 3.21 15.76 -6.86
CA LYS A 6 2.40 15.66 -8.08
C LYS A 6 0.95 15.29 -7.76
N LEU A 7 0.70 14.31 -6.89
CA LEU A 7 -0.66 13.94 -6.47
C LEU A 7 -1.43 15.12 -5.86
N ARG A 8 -0.81 15.90 -4.96
CA ARG A 8 -1.46 17.10 -4.39
C ARG A 8 -1.78 18.13 -5.47
N LYS A 9 -0.87 18.34 -6.44
CA LYS A 9 -1.12 19.24 -7.58
C LYS A 9 -2.31 18.76 -8.43
N TYR A 10 -2.38 17.47 -8.75
CA TYR A 10 -3.49 16.90 -9.53
C TYR A 10 -4.80 16.88 -8.75
N ALA A 11 -4.76 16.65 -7.43
CA ALA A 11 -5.96 16.68 -6.59
C ALA A 11 -6.63 18.06 -6.57
N ASN A 12 -5.83 19.12 -6.60
CA ASN A 12 -6.30 20.50 -6.65
C ASN A 12 -6.79 20.93 -8.04
N GLN A 13 -6.33 20.29 -9.11
CA GLN A 13 -6.62 20.70 -10.50
C GLN A 13 -7.64 19.80 -11.20
N GLY A 14 -7.76 18.53 -10.82
CA GLY A 14 -8.52 17.51 -11.56
C GLY A 14 -9.35 16.56 -10.70
N GLY A 15 -9.61 16.89 -9.43
CA GLY A 15 -10.50 16.09 -8.56
C GLY A 15 -9.94 14.74 -8.11
N VAL A 16 -8.69 14.40 -8.45
CA VAL A 16 -8.03 13.16 -8.03
C VAL A 16 -7.93 13.09 -6.50
N ARG A 17 -8.12 11.90 -5.93
CA ARG A 17 -8.00 11.65 -4.50
C ARG A 17 -7.16 10.39 -4.23
N LEU A 18 -6.54 10.33 -3.07
CA LEU A 18 -5.87 9.15 -2.56
C LEU A 18 -6.88 8.31 -1.79
N GLY A 19 -7.14 7.08 -2.25
CA GLY A 19 -8.02 6.12 -1.58
C GLY A 19 -7.37 5.38 -0.40
N GLY A 20 -6.05 5.27 -0.42
CA GLY A 20 -5.28 4.61 0.63
C GLY A 20 -3.98 4.01 0.11
N ILE A 21 -3.29 3.30 1.00
CA ILE A 21 -2.03 2.61 0.73
C ILE A 21 -2.29 1.10 0.81
N ILE A 22 -1.70 0.36 -0.13
CA ILE A 22 -1.63 -1.10 -0.09
C ILE A 22 -0.17 -1.46 0.20
N CYS A 23 0.05 -2.20 1.28
CA CYS A 23 1.39 -2.72 1.59
C CYS A 23 1.58 -4.07 0.91
N ASN A 24 2.66 -4.22 0.16
CA ASN A 24 3.12 -5.54 -0.27
C ASN A 24 4.23 -5.98 0.69
N LEU A 25 3.91 -6.88 1.61
CA LEU A 25 4.78 -7.24 2.74
C LEU A 25 6.12 -7.77 2.26
N ARG A 26 7.21 -7.27 2.85
CA ARG A 26 8.56 -7.77 2.57
C ARG A 26 9.12 -8.68 3.66
N LYS A 27 8.35 -8.90 4.73
CA LYS A 27 8.77 -9.57 5.98
C LYS A 27 9.89 -8.79 6.68
N VAL A 28 9.73 -7.48 6.79
CA VAL A 28 10.61 -6.65 7.60
C VAL A 28 9.92 -6.39 8.93
N ASP A 29 10.69 -6.43 10.02
CA ASP A 29 10.17 -6.14 11.35
C ASP A 29 9.63 -4.70 11.40
N ASN A 30 8.57 -4.49 12.18
CA ASN A 30 7.88 -3.19 12.36
C ASN A 30 7.27 -2.53 11.10
N GLU A 31 7.20 -3.23 9.96
CA GLU A 31 6.64 -2.69 8.70
C GLU A 31 5.17 -2.24 8.86
N GLU A 32 4.39 -2.95 9.68
CA GLU A 32 2.99 -2.61 9.92
C GLU A 32 2.81 -1.30 10.70
N GLU A 33 3.56 -1.11 11.78
CA GLU A 33 3.45 0.09 12.61
C GLU A 33 3.96 1.33 11.86
N LEU A 34 5.07 1.18 11.13
CA LEU A 34 5.59 2.21 10.26
C LEU A 34 4.53 2.66 9.26
N LEU A 35 3.88 1.72 8.56
CA LEU A 35 2.92 2.08 7.53
C LEU A 35 1.66 2.71 8.10
N LYS A 36 1.22 2.28 9.29
CA LYS A 36 0.14 2.97 10.01
C LYS A 36 0.52 4.41 10.35
N ALA A 37 1.73 4.64 10.86
CA ALA A 37 2.21 5.99 11.16
C ALA A 37 2.37 6.85 9.90
N PHE A 38 2.88 6.25 8.82
CA PHE A 38 3.02 6.91 7.52
C PHE A 38 1.66 7.30 6.92
N CYS A 39 0.69 6.39 6.92
CA CYS A 39 -0.68 6.66 6.45
C CYS A 39 -1.30 7.82 7.24
N LYS A 40 -1.17 7.81 8.57
CA LYS A 40 -1.67 8.88 9.46
C LYS A 40 -1.06 10.23 9.10
N LYS A 41 0.26 10.32 8.91
CA LYS A 41 0.93 11.57 8.51
C LYS A 41 0.52 12.06 7.12
N LEU A 42 0.34 11.13 6.18
CA LEU A 42 -0.13 11.43 4.82
C LEU A 42 -1.62 11.84 4.79
N GLY A 43 -2.37 11.57 5.88
CA GLY A 43 -3.79 11.85 6.01
C GLY A 43 -4.69 10.80 5.36
N THR A 44 -4.19 9.58 5.17
CA THR A 44 -4.89 8.48 4.49
C THR A 44 -4.93 7.23 5.37
N GLN A 45 -5.46 6.13 4.82
CA GLN A 45 -5.51 4.84 5.48
C GLN A 45 -4.63 3.80 4.79
N LEU A 46 -4.30 2.76 5.55
CA LEU A 46 -3.77 1.53 4.99
C LEU A 46 -4.94 0.59 4.67
N VAL A 47 -5.19 0.35 3.38
CA VAL A 47 -6.32 -0.46 2.90
C VAL A 47 -6.11 -1.93 3.23
N TYR A 48 -4.91 -2.44 2.95
CA TYR A 48 -4.61 -3.86 3.12
C TYR A 48 -3.11 -4.14 3.18
N PHE A 49 -2.78 -5.24 3.86
CA PHE A 49 -1.48 -5.90 3.82
C PHE A 49 -1.57 -7.14 2.94
N VAL A 50 -0.91 -7.10 1.78
CA VAL A 50 -0.78 -8.27 0.92
C VAL A 50 0.36 -9.13 1.44
N PRO A 51 0.10 -10.38 1.88
CA PRO A 51 1.14 -11.27 2.36
C PRO A 51 2.08 -11.69 1.21
N ARG A 52 3.31 -12.01 1.59
CA ARG A 52 4.31 -12.54 0.66
C ARG A 52 4.17 -14.05 0.53
N ASP A 53 3.83 -14.51 -0.66
CA ASP A 53 3.68 -15.93 -0.97
C ASP A 53 4.42 -16.29 -2.28
N ASN A 54 5.13 -17.41 -2.27
CA ASN A 54 5.85 -17.94 -3.44
C ASN A 54 4.90 -18.35 -4.57
N ILE A 55 3.61 -18.57 -4.30
CA ILE A 55 2.61 -18.86 -5.32
C ILE A 55 2.48 -17.73 -6.34
N VAL A 56 2.75 -16.48 -5.94
CA VAL A 56 2.77 -15.33 -6.85
C VAL A 56 3.78 -15.56 -7.96
N GLN A 57 5.01 -15.95 -7.62
CA GLN A 57 6.06 -16.23 -8.60
C GLN A 57 5.71 -17.43 -9.49
N ARG A 58 5.08 -18.46 -8.93
CA ARG A 58 4.64 -19.64 -9.71
C ARG A 58 3.54 -19.26 -10.71
N ALA A 59 2.57 -18.45 -10.31
CA ALA A 59 1.51 -17.96 -11.18
C ALA A 59 2.08 -17.06 -12.29
N GLU A 60 3.01 -16.16 -11.96
CA GLU A 60 3.70 -15.27 -12.90
C GLU A 60 4.48 -16.06 -13.98
N ILE A 61 5.23 -17.12 -13.59
CA ILE A 61 5.93 -18.00 -14.54
C ILE A 61 4.95 -18.65 -15.53
N ASN A 62 3.73 -18.97 -15.07
CA ASN A 62 2.66 -19.52 -15.88
C ASN A 62 1.82 -18.45 -16.62
N LYS A 63 2.24 -17.17 -16.56
CA LYS A 63 1.54 -16.02 -17.17
C LYS A 63 0.07 -15.89 -16.73
N LYS A 64 -0.20 -16.26 -15.47
CA LYS A 64 -1.54 -16.21 -14.87
C LYS A 64 -1.51 -15.33 -13.62
N THR A 65 -2.67 -14.76 -13.28
CA THR A 65 -2.86 -14.21 -11.93
C THR A 65 -2.92 -15.36 -10.92
N VAL A 66 -2.70 -15.08 -9.63
CA VAL A 66 -2.87 -16.12 -8.59
C VAL A 66 -4.31 -16.63 -8.57
N ILE A 67 -5.30 -15.76 -8.78
CA ILE A 67 -6.72 -16.12 -8.84
C ILE A 67 -6.99 -17.11 -9.98
N ASP A 68 -6.36 -16.93 -11.15
CA ASP A 68 -6.52 -17.83 -12.31
C ASP A 68 -5.65 -19.10 -12.23
N TYR A 69 -4.51 -19.02 -11.53
CA TYR A 69 -3.56 -20.11 -11.39
C TYR A 69 -4.01 -21.13 -10.33
N ASP A 70 -4.36 -20.63 -9.15
CA ASP A 70 -4.88 -21.42 -8.03
C ASP A 70 -5.94 -20.61 -7.27
N PRO A 71 -7.22 -20.75 -7.64
CA PRO A 71 -8.30 -20.01 -7.03
C PRO A 71 -8.51 -20.30 -5.53
N GLN A 72 -7.99 -21.43 -5.01
CA GLN A 72 -8.17 -21.85 -3.62
C GLN A 72 -6.96 -21.47 -2.74
N ALA A 73 -5.94 -20.86 -3.31
CA ALA A 73 -4.77 -20.44 -2.57
C ALA A 73 -5.12 -19.33 -1.55
N PRO A 74 -4.53 -19.33 -0.35
CA PRO A 74 -4.70 -18.23 0.62
C PRO A 74 -4.37 -16.85 0.04
N GLN A 75 -3.38 -16.79 -0.86
CA GLN A 75 -3.02 -15.57 -1.57
C GLN A 75 -4.12 -15.10 -2.53
N ALA A 76 -4.90 -16.00 -3.15
CA ALA A 76 -6.05 -15.63 -3.96
C ALA A 76 -7.14 -14.98 -3.09
N ASP A 77 -7.40 -15.52 -1.90
CA ASP A 77 -8.33 -14.94 -0.94
C ASP A 77 -7.86 -13.57 -0.44
N ALA A 78 -6.55 -13.39 -0.22
CA ALA A 78 -5.99 -12.09 0.12
C ALA A 78 -6.26 -11.04 -0.96
N TYR A 79 -6.17 -11.40 -2.25
CA TYR A 79 -6.52 -10.49 -3.35
C TYR A 79 -8.03 -10.21 -3.44
N ARG A 80 -8.89 -11.20 -3.15
CA ARG A 80 -10.34 -10.99 -3.10
C ARG A 80 -10.73 -10.04 -1.97
N GLU A 81 -10.14 -10.20 -0.79
CA GLU A 81 -10.37 -9.31 0.34
C GLU A 81 -9.84 -7.90 0.06
N LEU A 82 -8.66 -7.77 -0.56
CA LEU A 82 -8.16 -6.48 -1.03
C LEU A 82 -9.16 -5.82 -2.01
N ALA A 83 -9.66 -6.57 -2.98
CA ALA A 83 -10.62 -6.05 -3.95
C ALA A 83 -11.91 -5.58 -3.26
N ARG A 84 -12.45 -6.36 -2.33
CA ARG A 84 -13.63 -6.00 -1.52
C ARG A 84 -13.39 -4.71 -0.73
N ARG A 85 -12.23 -4.56 -0.08
CA ARG A 85 -11.90 -3.34 0.68
C ARG A 85 -11.74 -2.11 -0.19
N ILE A 86 -11.25 -2.27 -1.43
CA ILE A 86 -11.18 -1.17 -2.39
C ILE A 86 -12.58 -0.76 -2.86
N ASP A 87 -13.45 -1.74 -3.15
CA ASP A 87 -14.82 -1.52 -3.62
C ASP A 87 -15.68 -0.82 -2.54
N GLU A 88 -15.53 -1.24 -1.28
CA GLU A 88 -16.22 -0.66 -0.13
C GLU A 88 -15.55 0.62 0.41
N ASN A 89 -14.44 1.07 -0.18
CA ASN A 89 -13.72 2.24 0.31
C ASN A 89 -14.48 3.55 0.05
N ASP A 90 -14.70 4.33 1.10
CA ASP A 90 -15.31 5.65 1.07
C ASP A 90 -14.33 6.80 1.41
N MET A 91 -13.13 6.47 1.89
CA MET A 91 -12.13 7.46 2.29
C MET A 91 -11.28 7.87 1.08
N PHE A 92 -11.56 9.06 0.57
CA PHE A 92 -10.84 9.66 -0.55
C PHE A 92 -10.31 11.04 -0.16
N VAL A 93 -9.00 11.15 0.05
CA VAL A 93 -8.37 12.35 0.62
C VAL A 93 -7.49 13.09 -0.38
N VAL A 94 -7.27 14.38 -0.14
CA VAL A 94 -6.12 15.08 -0.72
C VAL A 94 -4.93 14.78 0.19
N PRO A 95 -3.90 14.05 -0.27
CA PRO A 95 -2.79 13.67 0.60
C PRO A 95 -2.02 14.91 1.07
N ASN A 96 -1.46 14.82 2.27
CA ASN A 96 -0.53 15.82 2.82
C ASN A 96 0.93 15.34 2.64
N PRO A 97 1.66 15.79 1.60
CA PRO A 97 3.02 15.32 1.36
C PRO A 97 3.94 15.78 2.50
N MET A 98 4.65 14.82 3.10
CA MET A 98 5.71 15.11 4.06
C MET A 98 7.03 15.45 3.35
N PRO A 99 7.91 16.25 3.97
CA PRO A 99 9.27 16.45 3.49
C PRO A 99 10.17 15.23 3.74
N THR A 100 11.33 15.17 3.07
CA THR A 100 12.21 13.98 3.04
C THR A 100 12.79 13.68 4.41
N ASP A 101 13.21 14.70 5.15
CA ASP A 101 13.78 14.57 6.48
C ASP A 101 12.77 14.01 7.49
N GLU A 102 11.48 14.33 7.33
CA GLU A 102 10.42 13.74 8.14
C GLU A 102 10.19 12.26 7.81
N LEU A 103 10.25 11.90 6.52
CA LEU A 103 10.18 10.51 6.09
C LEU A 103 11.37 9.70 6.61
N GLU A 104 12.59 10.23 6.49
CA GLU A 104 13.82 9.58 6.99
C GLU A 104 13.75 9.36 8.50
N LYS A 105 13.31 10.37 9.27
CA LYS A 105 13.09 10.23 10.71
C LYS A 105 12.10 9.11 11.03
N LEU A 106 11.01 9.01 10.26
CA LEU A 106 10.02 7.95 10.43
C LEU A 106 10.64 6.57 10.11
N LEU A 107 11.45 6.45 9.06
CA LEU A 107 12.10 5.19 8.72
C LEU A 107 13.11 4.75 9.79
N ILE A 108 13.86 5.70 10.38
CA ILE A 108 14.80 5.45 11.48
C ILE A 108 14.05 5.04 12.75
N GLU A 109 12.98 5.75 13.12
CA GLU A 109 12.17 5.48 14.31
C GLU A 109 11.60 4.05 14.34
N TYR A 110 11.20 3.54 13.17
CA TYR A 110 10.64 2.20 13.04
C TYR A 110 11.65 1.13 12.60
N GLY A 111 12.95 1.45 12.56
CA GLY A 111 14.02 0.45 12.40
C GLY A 111 14.23 -0.08 10.97
N LEU A 112 13.89 0.68 9.93
CA LEU A 112 14.11 0.29 8.53
C LEU A 112 15.46 0.74 7.94
N MET A 113 16.26 1.49 8.71
CA MET A 113 17.59 1.95 8.31
C MET A 113 18.63 1.48 9.33
N ASP A 114 19.13 0.27 9.13
CA ASP A 114 20.47 -0.13 9.59
C ASP A 114 21.45 -0.07 8.40
#